data_AF-A0A7K6Y7G5-F1
#
_entry.id   AF-A0A7K6Y7G5-F1
#
_cell.length_a   1.000
_cell.length_b   1.000
_cell.length_c   1.000
_cell.angle_alpha   90.00
_cell.angle_beta   90.00
_cell.angle_gamma   90.00
#
_symmetry.space_group_name_H-M   'P 1'
#
loop_
_entity.id
_entity.type
_entity.pdbx_description
1 polymer ?
#
loop_
_entity_poly.entity_id
_entity_poly.type
_entity_poly.pdbx_seq_one_letter_code
_entity_poly.pdbx_strand_id
1 'polypeptide(L)'
;RCAGRLEVLWKQEWGTVCDDNWDLSDAMVVCRQLDCGEALSAPGSAHFSEGTGRIWLDDMNCTSTEADLSACRTRPWGEHNCNHGEDAGVVCSGNSRLHPSPCDPRRLCCVEGEIKKPIKLQLVNGASHCAGRVEVLYGQQWGTVCDDNWDITDAEVVCRQLGCG
;
A
#
# COMPACT_ATOMS: atom_id res chain seq x y z
N ARG A 1 -2.41 -3.10 -2.25
CA ARG A 1 -1.87 -4.11 -1.29
C ARG A 1 -0.49 -3.63 -0.89
N CYS A 2 -0.09 -3.75 0.38
CA CYS A 2 1.03 -3.04 1.05
C CYS A 2 0.65 -1.76 1.82
N ALA A 3 -0.60 -1.67 2.29
CA ALA A 3 -1.02 -0.69 3.27
C ALA A 3 -2.12 -1.29 4.16
N GLY A 4 -2.13 -0.95 5.45
CA GLY A 4 -3.14 -1.42 6.39
C GLY A 4 -2.71 -1.33 7.85
N ARG A 5 -3.61 -1.72 8.76
CA ARG A 5 -3.32 -1.94 10.18
C ARG A 5 -2.31 -3.07 10.32
N LEU A 6 -1.35 -2.90 11.24
CA LEU A 6 -0.34 -3.90 11.52
C LEU A 6 -0.85 -4.90 12.56
N GLU A 7 -0.74 -6.18 12.23
CA GLU A 7 -1.02 -7.29 13.14
C GLU A 7 0.15 -8.27 13.11
N VAL A 8 0.49 -8.83 14.28
CA VAL A 8 1.57 -9.80 14.45
C VAL A 8 1.03 -11.08 15.06
N LEU A 9 1.61 -12.21 14.67
CA LEU A 9 1.24 -13.53 15.21
C LEU A 9 2.25 -13.94 16.29
N TRP A 10 1.77 -14.07 17.54
CA TRP A 10 2.58 -14.53 18.65
C TRP A 10 1.85 -15.62 19.44
N LYS A 11 2.56 -16.72 19.74
CA LYS A 11 1.97 -17.89 20.44
C LYS A 11 0.63 -18.35 19.86
N GLN A 12 0.51 -18.37 18.53
CA GLN A 12 -0.69 -18.77 17.77
C GLN A 12 -1.90 -17.84 17.90
N GLU A 13 -1.72 -16.61 18.38
CA GLU A 13 -2.77 -15.61 18.49
C GLU A 13 -2.34 -14.31 17.77
N TRP A 14 -3.24 -13.79 16.93
CA TRP A 14 -3.05 -12.52 16.26
C TRP A 14 -3.34 -11.37 17.21
N GLY A 15 -2.59 -10.30 17.08
CA GLY A 15 -2.83 -9.07 17.84
C GLY A 15 -2.16 -7.88 17.17
N THR A 16 -2.55 -6.68 17.60
CA THR A 16 -2.12 -5.42 16.99
C THR A 16 -0.82 -4.90 17.61
N VAL A 17 -0.32 -3.80 17.05
CA VAL A 17 0.86 -3.07 17.51
C VAL A 17 0.41 -1.66 17.91
N CYS A 18 0.83 -1.16 19.06
CA CYS A 18 0.54 0.20 19.48
C CYS A 18 1.36 1.23 18.70
N ASP A 19 0.83 2.43 18.51
CA ASP A 19 1.46 3.55 17.82
C ASP A 19 2.40 4.41 18.72
N ASP A 20 2.49 4.11 20.01
CA ASP A 20 3.49 4.71 20.92
C ASP A 20 4.91 4.44 20.39
N ASN A 21 5.62 5.52 20.08
CA ASN A 21 6.92 5.54 19.40
C ASN A 21 6.96 4.90 18.00
N TRP A 22 5.82 4.59 17.39
CA TRP A 22 5.75 4.05 16.04
C TRP A 22 6.19 5.07 14.99
N ASP A 23 7.32 4.80 14.34
CA ASP A 23 7.93 5.72 13.38
C ASP A 23 8.26 5.08 12.02
N LEU A 24 8.86 5.88 11.14
CA LEU A 24 9.20 5.43 9.79
C LEU A 24 10.28 4.33 9.82
N SER A 25 11.17 4.31 10.79
CA SER A 25 12.21 3.29 10.97
C SER A 25 11.58 1.93 11.29
N ASP A 26 10.52 1.92 12.10
CA ASP A 26 9.76 0.71 12.40
C ASP A 26 8.98 0.23 11.17
N ALA A 27 8.27 1.14 10.50
CA ALA A 27 7.56 0.86 9.26
C ALA A 27 8.49 0.32 8.17
N MET A 28 9.74 0.79 8.10
CA MET A 28 10.76 0.30 7.17
C MET A 28 11.06 -1.19 7.38
N VAL A 29 11.17 -1.63 8.64
CA VAL A 29 11.37 -3.06 8.95
C VAL A 29 10.17 -3.87 8.48
N VAL A 30 8.95 -3.41 8.75
CA VAL A 30 7.72 -4.10 8.30
C VAL A 30 7.61 -4.17 6.79
N CYS A 31 7.82 -3.06 6.08
CA CYS A 31 7.72 -3.02 4.63
C CYS A 31 8.75 -3.94 3.97
N ARG A 32 9.97 -4.00 4.51
CA ARG A 32 10.98 -4.97 4.07
C ARG A 32 10.60 -6.42 4.40
N GLN A 33 10.15 -6.67 5.63
CA GLN A 33 9.77 -8.02 6.10
C GLN A 33 8.61 -8.61 5.27
N LEU A 34 7.66 -7.77 4.84
CA LEU A 34 6.53 -8.16 4.00
C LEU A 34 6.83 -8.16 2.50
N ASP A 35 8.08 -7.87 2.10
CA ASP A 35 8.48 -7.72 0.70
C ASP A 35 7.56 -6.72 -0.05
N CYS A 36 7.40 -5.54 0.54
CA CYS A 36 6.49 -4.46 0.11
C CYS A 36 7.24 -3.14 -0.22
N GLY A 37 8.56 -3.20 -0.38
CA GLY A 37 9.42 -2.08 -0.75
C GLY A 37 9.76 -1.19 0.44
N GLU A 38 9.99 0.10 0.17
CA GLU A 38 10.27 1.12 1.19
C GLU A 38 8.98 1.55 1.91
N ALA A 39 9.10 1.99 3.16
CA ALA A 39 8.02 2.63 3.90
C ALA A 39 7.79 4.06 3.40
N LEU A 40 6.53 4.39 3.13
CA LEU A 40 6.08 5.73 2.78
C LEU A 40 5.51 6.47 4.00
N SER A 41 4.84 5.74 4.91
CA SER A 41 4.38 6.30 6.17
C SER A 41 4.13 5.24 7.24
N ALA A 42 4.14 5.70 8.49
CA ALA A 42 3.88 4.96 9.71
C ALA A 42 2.63 5.55 10.42
N PRO A 43 1.42 5.37 9.88
CA PRO A 43 0.22 5.94 10.48
C PRO A 43 -0.11 5.28 11.82
N GLY A 44 -0.49 6.07 12.81
CA GLY A 44 -1.04 5.61 14.09
C GLY A 44 -2.55 5.83 14.18
N SER A 45 -3.04 5.86 15.40
CA SER A 45 -4.39 6.28 15.79
C SER A 45 -5.50 5.52 15.06
N ALA A 46 -5.32 4.21 14.87
CA ALA A 46 -6.26 3.34 14.17
C ALA A 46 -6.68 3.86 12.78
N HIS A 47 -5.75 4.51 12.05
CA HIS A 47 -6.00 5.10 10.72
C HIS A 47 -6.69 4.12 9.74
N PHE A 48 -6.40 2.83 9.86
CA PHE A 48 -6.97 1.75 9.04
C PHE A 48 -8.08 0.96 9.73
N SER A 49 -8.79 1.58 10.67
CA SER A 49 -9.71 0.99 11.66
C SER A 49 -9.01 0.33 12.85
N GLU A 50 -9.72 0.33 13.97
CA GLU A 50 -9.36 -0.35 15.21
C GLU A 50 -9.32 -1.87 14.99
N GLY A 51 -8.37 -2.53 15.62
CA GLY A 51 -8.34 -3.96 15.80
C GLY A 51 -9.20 -4.40 16.98
N THR A 52 -9.09 -5.67 17.31
CA THR A 52 -9.78 -6.27 18.46
C THR A 52 -8.89 -7.31 19.12
N GLY A 53 -9.07 -7.51 20.42
CA GLY A 53 -8.38 -8.57 21.15
C GLY A 53 -7.08 -8.08 21.75
N ARG A 54 -5.97 -8.74 21.41
CA ARG A 54 -4.67 -8.49 22.05
C ARG A 54 -3.88 -7.41 21.32
N ILE A 55 -3.20 -6.56 22.07
CA ILE A 55 -2.10 -5.72 21.57
C ILE A 55 -0.79 -6.38 22.01
N TRP A 56 0.07 -6.72 21.07
CA TRP A 56 1.27 -7.53 21.34
C TRP A 56 2.53 -6.70 21.56
N LEU A 57 2.62 -5.56 20.90
CA LEU A 57 3.84 -4.75 20.85
C LEU A 57 3.52 -3.29 21.17
N ASP A 58 4.46 -2.65 21.86
CA ASP A 58 4.41 -1.29 22.36
C ASP A 58 5.84 -0.73 22.48
N ASP A 59 5.99 0.59 22.35
CA ASP A 59 7.26 1.32 22.31
C ASP A 59 8.25 0.72 21.30
N MET A 60 7.84 0.62 20.04
CA MET A 60 8.73 0.17 18.96
C MET A 60 9.90 1.14 18.80
N ASN A 61 11.11 0.60 18.64
CA ASN A 61 12.32 1.39 18.48
C ASN A 61 13.33 0.64 17.61
N CYS A 62 12.96 0.46 16.35
CA CYS A 62 13.81 -0.11 15.32
C CYS A 62 14.85 0.91 14.83
N THR A 63 15.99 0.41 14.35
CA THR A 63 17.04 1.18 13.67
C THR A 63 16.92 1.11 12.15
N SER A 64 15.86 0.48 11.62
CA SER A 64 15.62 0.12 10.21
C SER A 64 16.52 -0.99 9.65
N THR A 65 17.42 -1.57 10.45
CA THR A 65 18.38 -2.60 10.01
C THR A 65 18.01 -4.02 10.43
N GLU A 66 17.00 -4.15 11.28
CA GLU A 66 16.52 -5.41 11.87
C GLU A 66 15.93 -6.33 10.81
N ALA A 67 16.20 -7.63 10.89
CA ALA A 67 15.69 -8.59 9.90
C ALA A 67 14.16 -8.63 9.85
N ASP A 68 13.52 -8.44 11.00
CA ASP A 68 12.08 -8.43 11.19
C ASP A 68 11.72 -7.65 12.47
N LEU A 69 10.42 -7.39 12.65
CA LEU A 69 9.89 -6.60 13.75
C LEU A 69 10.22 -7.18 15.15
N SER A 70 10.44 -8.50 15.26
CA SER A 70 10.75 -9.15 16.53
C SER A 70 12.18 -8.91 17.03
N ALA A 71 13.07 -8.46 16.13
CA ALA A 71 14.44 -8.09 16.45
C ALA A 71 14.59 -6.63 16.91
N CYS A 72 13.54 -5.82 16.77
CA CYS A 72 13.54 -4.44 17.25
C CYS A 72 13.51 -4.39 18.78
N ARG A 73 14.00 -3.29 19.33
CA ARG A 73 13.81 -3.01 20.75
C ARG A 73 12.35 -2.62 20.98
N THR A 74 11.70 -3.29 21.92
CA THR A 74 10.29 -3.07 22.29
C THR A 74 10.11 -3.28 23.78
N ARG A 75 8.92 -2.97 24.32
CA ARG A 75 8.49 -3.55 25.60
C ARG A 75 8.35 -5.08 25.52
N PRO A 76 8.31 -5.79 26.66
CA PRO A 76 7.98 -7.21 26.68
C PRO A 76 6.65 -7.47 25.96
N TRP A 77 6.59 -8.57 25.20
CA TRP A 77 5.41 -8.91 24.39
C TRP A 77 4.13 -9.02 25.24
N GLY A 78 3.11 -8.26 24.89
CA GLY A 78 1.83 -8.20 25.57
C GLY A 78 1.79 -7.28 26.79
N GLU A 79 2.86 -6.52 27.06
CA GLU A 79 2.85 -5.41 28.02
C GLU A 79 2.70 -4.09 27.25
N HIS A 80 1.57 -3.40 27.46
CA HIS A 80 1.27 -2.12 26.82
C HIS A 80 0.36 -1.27 27.71
N ASN A 81 0.32 0.04 27.48
CA ASN A 81 -0.67 0.96 28.08
C ASN A 81 -1.73 1.45 27.09
N CYS A 82 -1.73 0.89 25.87
CA CYS A 82 -2.57 1.37 24.78
C CYS A 82 -3.95 0.69 24.71
N ASN A 83 -4.85 1.31 23.97
CA ASN A 83 -6.13 0.79 23.52
C ASN A 83 -6.17 0.68 21.98
N HIS A 84 -7.21 0.06 21.40
CA HIS A 84 -7.25 -0.14 19.94
C HIS A 84 -7.39 1.14 19.10
N GLY A 85 -7.78 2.26 19.72
CA GLY A 85 -7.70 3.58 19.09
C GLY A 85 -6.26 4.03 18.80
N GLU A 86 -5.25 3.31 19.32
CA GLU A 86 -3.81 3.54 19.16
C GLU A 86 -3.16 2.46 18.28
N ASP A 87 -3.95 1.68 17.52
CA ASP A 87 -3.38 0.66 16.64
C ASP A 87 -2.58 1.29 15.49
N ALA A 88 -1.33 0.85 15.37
CA ALA A 88 -0.41 1.24 14.32
C ALA A 88 -0.77 0.61 12.97
N GLY A 89 -0.47 1.33 11.91
CA GLY A 89 -0.54 0.88 10.53
C GLY A 89 0.73 1.21 9.77
N VAL A 90 0.77 0.72 8.53
CA VAL A 90 1.89 0.96 7.62
C VAL A 90 1.37 1.29 6.23
N VAL A 91 2.06 2.18 5.54
CA VAL A 91 1.93 2.36 4.09
C VAL A 91 3.29 2.18 3.47
N CYS A 92 3.43 1.17 2.63
CA CYS A 92 4.63 0.93 1.86
C CYS A 92 4.46 1.40 0.42
N SER A 93 5.58 1.57 -0.27
CA SER A 93 5.63 1.85 -1.71
C SER A 93 4.97 0.75 -2.54
N GLY A 94 4.91 -0.45 -1.99
CA GLY A 94 4.46 -1.65 -2.67
C GLY A 94 5.60 -2.19 -3.52
N ASN A 95 5.85 -3.51 -3.43
CA ASN A 95 6.73 -4.19 -4.37
C ASN A 95 6.09 -4.21 -5.76
N SER A 96 6.26 -3.11 -6.49
CA SER A 96 6.63 -3.28 -7.88
C SER A 96 7.98 -3.99 -7.83
N ARG A 97 8.13 -5.16 -8.46
CA ARG A 97 9.43 -5.83 -8.66
C ARG A 97 10.34 -4.99 -9.58
N LEU A 98 10.65 -3.77 -9.15
CA LEU A 98 11.45 -2.72 -9.78
C LEU A 98 12.71 -2.45 -8.94
N HIS A 99 13.29 -3.49 -8.32
CA HIS A 99 14.68 -3.42 -7.86
C HIS A 99 15.44 -4.66 -8.33
N PRO A 100 16.27 -4.57 -9.37
CA PRO A 100 17.43 -5.42 -9.45
C PRO A 100 18.55 -4.83 -8.58
N SER A 101 19.38 -5.76 -8.14
CA SER A 101 20.61 -5.70 -7.35
C SER A 101 21.56 -4.50 -7.61
N PRO A 102 22.58 -4.29 -6.73
CA PRO A 102 23.50 -3.16 -6.82
C PRO A 102 24.23 -3.10 -8.16
N CYS A 103 24.23 -1.91 -8.78
CA CYS A 103 24.80 -1.69 -10.11
C CYS A 103 26.34 -1.83 -10.12
N ASP A 104 26.85 -2.64 -11.06
CA ASP A 104 28.25 -2.72 -11.48
C ASP A 104 28.60 -1.51 -12.38
N PRO A 105 29.67 -0.75 -12.09
CA PRO A 105 30.07 0.46 -12.82
C PRO A 105 30.49 0.24 -14.31
N ARG A 106 30.46 -0.98 -14.84
CA ARG A 106 30.80 -1.28 -16.25
C ARG A 106 29.62 -1.30 -17.23
N ARG A 107 28.37 -1.09 -16.78
CA ARG A 107 27.20 -0.93 -17.67
C ARG A 107 26.55 0.45 -17.50
N LEU A 108 26.63 1.22 -18.58
CA LEU A 108 26.12 2.58 -18.78
C LEU A 108 24.61 2.70 -18.53
N CYS A 109 24.18 3.76 -17.83
CA CYS A 109 22.82 3.97 -17.33
C CYS A 109 21.82 4.62 -18.31
N CYS A 110 20.55 4.22 -18.15
CA CYS A 110 19.23 4.84 -18.40
C CYS A 110 18.80 5.31 -19.81
N VAL A 111 17.73 4.69 -20.31
CA VAL A 111 16.72 5.35 -21.16
C VAL A 111 15.35 5.20 -20.52
N GLU A 112 14.52 6.22 -20.70
CA GLU A 112 13.26 6.53 -20.02
C GLU A 112 12.28 5.36 -19.86
N GLY A 113 11.53 5.39 -18.76
CA GLY A 113 10.55 4.38 -18.42
C GLY A 113 9.48 4.16 -19.50
N GLU A 114 9.09 2.90 -19.66
CA GLU A 114 7.70 2.62 -19.97
C GLU A 114 6.90 2.71 -18.67
N ILE A 115 6.61 3.95 -18.26
CA ILE A 115 5.31 4.24 -17.68
C ILE A 115 4.34 3.63 -18.69
N LYS A 116 3.60 2.57 -18.33
CA LYS A 116 2.43 2.17 -19.12
C LYS A 116 1.60 3.43 -19.25
N LYS A 117 1.69 4.13 -20.40
CA LYS A 117 0.98 5.38 -20.61
C LYS A 117 -0.46 5.09 -20.21
N PRO A 118 -1.07 5.89 -19.33
CA PRO A 118 -2.46 5.66 -18.96
C PRO A 118 -3.23 5.58 -20.28
N ILE A 119 -3.92 4.45 -20.48
CA ILE A 119 -4.71 4.22 -21.68
C ILE A 119 -5.64 5.43 -21.80
N LYS A 120 -5.59 6.15 -22.92
CA LYS A 120 -6.49 7.29 -23.10
C LYS A 120 -7.91 6.75 -23.15
N LEU A 121 -8.78 7.36 -22.37
CA LEU A 121 -10.15 6.94 -22.17
C LEU A 121 -11.08 8.12 -22.43
N GLN A 122 -12.24 7.85 -23.01
CA GLN A 122 -13.27 8.86 -23.25
C GLN A 122 -14.67 8.27 -23.07
N LEU A 123 -15.64 9.15 -22.78
CA LEU A 123 -17.06 8.81 -22.76
C LEU A 123 -17.73 9.46 -23.98
N VAL A 124 -18.39 8.65 -24.81
CA VAL A 124 -19.01 9.11 -26.07
C VAL A 124 -20.53 8.94 -26.00
N ASN A 125 -21.27 9.92 -26.53
CA ASN A 125 -22.74 9.92 -26.63
C ASN A 125 -23.51 9.82 -25.29
N GLY A 126 -23.01 10.42 -24.21
CA GLY A 126 -23.79 10.60 -22.99
C GLY A 126 -24.26 12.04 -22.76
N ALA A 127 -25.02 12.25 -21.69
CA ALA A 127 -25.65 13.54 -21.37
C ALA A 127 -24.66 14.61 -20.86
N SER A 128 -23.43 14.22 -20.51
CA SER A 128 -22.38 15.12 -20.00
C SER A 128 -21.00 14.56 -20.30
N HIS A 129 -19.94 15.29 -19.97
CA HIS A 129 -18.55 14.80 -20.07
C HIS A 129 -18.22 13.65 -19.09
N CYS A 130 -19.11 13.38 -18.12
CA CYS A 130 -18.99 12.30 -17.14
C CYS A 130 -19.98 11.15 -17.37
N ALA A 131 -20.63 11.12 -18.54
CA ALA A 131 -21.55 10.03 -18.90
C ALA A 131 -21.36 9.66 -20.36
N GLY A 132 -21.51 8.37 -20.69
CA GLY A 132 -21.47 7.88 -22.07
C GLY A 132 -20.95 6.46 -22.18
N ARG A 133 -20.80 5.98 -23.41
CA ARG A 133 -20.14 4.71 -23.72
C ARG A 133 -18.63 4.85 -23.48
N VAL A 134 -18.04 3.88 -22.79
CA VAL A 134 -16.60 3.82 -22.53
C VAL A 134 -15.84 3.42 -23.79
N GLU A 135 -14.90 4.25 -24.22
CA GLU A 135 -13.97 3.96 -25.31
C GLU A 135 -12.52 4.10 -24.86
N VAL A 136 -11.66 3.19 -25.33
CA VAL A 136 -10.23 3.10 -24.99
C VAL A 136 -9.36 3.23 -26.24
N LEU A 137 -8.28 3.99 -26.12
CA LEU A 137 -7.29 4.14 -27.19
C LEU A 137 -6.19 3.08 -27.05
N TYR A 138 -6.17 2.10 -27.94
CA TYR A 138 -5.15 1.06 -28.00
C TYR A 138 -4.59 0.95 -29.43
N GLY A 139 -3.27 0.90 -29.59
CA GLY A 139 -2.65 0.80 -30.92
C GLY A 139 -3.03 1.93 -31.89
N GLN A 140 -3.24 3.15 -31.38
CA GLN A 140 -3.73 4.32 -32.14
C GLN A 140 -5.17 4.19 -32.68
N GLN A 141 -5.97 3.25 -32.17
CA GLN A 141 -7.36 3.05 -32.54
C GLN A 141 -8.27 3.11 -31.31
N TRP A 142 -9.44 3.73 -31.48
CA TRP A 142 -10.49 3.73 -30.46
C TRP A 142 -11.31 2.45 -30.55
N GLY A 143 -11.41 1.73 -29.43
CA GLY A 143 -12.24 0.54 -29.29
C GLY A 143 -13.25 0.69 -28.15
N THR A 144 -14.29 -0.11 -28.17
CA THR A 144 -15.29 -0.21 -27.11
C THR A 144 -14.91 -1.27 -26.08
N VAL A 145 -15.43 -1.13 -24.87
CA VAL A 145 -15.29 -2.14 -23.80
C VAL A 145 -16.48 -3.11 -23.86
N CYS A 146 -16.23 -4.41 -23.69
CA CYS A 146 -17.28 -5.43 -23.60
C CYS A 146 -18.02 -5.32 -22.26
N ASP A 147 -19.33 -5.55 -22.25
CA ASP A 147 -20.17 -5.47 -21.05
C ASP A 147 -20.21 -6.78 -20.23
N ASP A 148 -19.58 -7.85 -20.73
CA ASP A 148 -19.45 -9.12 -20.00
C ASP A 148 -18.75 -8.89 -18.65
N ASN A 149 -19.52 -9.06 -17.56
CA ASN A 149 -19.10 -8.80 -16.17
C ASN A 149 -18.74 -7.34 -15.85
N TRP A 150 -19.16 -6.38 -16.69
CA TRP A 150 -19.00 -4.96 -16.38
C TRP A 150 -19.90 -4.57 -15.20
N ASP A 151 -19.30 -4.16 -14.09
CA ASP A 151 -20.03 -3.80 -12.87
C ASP A 151 -19.76 -2.34 -12.40
N ILE A 152 -20.29 -2.00 -11.23
CA ILE A 152 -20.14 -0.65 -10.67
C ILE A 152 -18.69 -0.33 -10.29
N THR A 153 -17.91 -1.34 -9.91
CA THR A 153 -16.51 -1.17 -9.53
C THR A 153 -15.65 -0.84 -10.76
N ASP A 154 -15.98 -1.43 -11.92
CA ASP A 154 -15.35 -1.05 -13.20
C ASP A 154 -15.68 0.39 -13.58
N ALA A 155 -16.95 0.80 -13.39
CA ALA A 155 -17.40 2.16 -13.67
C ALA A 155 -16.73 3.20 -12.73
N GLU A 156 -16.54 2.87 -11.45
CA GLU A 156 -15.83 3.73 -10.49
C GLU A 156 -14.39 4.01 -10.92
N VAL A 157 -13.69 3.01 -11.47
CA VAL A 157 -12.33 3.19 -11.98
C VAL A 157 -12.32 4.19 -13.14
N VAL A 158 -13.30 4.10 -14.05
CA VAL A 158 -13.45 5.02 -15.19
C VAL A 158 -13.75 6.44 -14.71
N CYS A 159 -14.70 6.60 -13.79
CA CYS A 159 -15.07 7.92 -13.24
C CYS A 159 -13.88 8.60 -12.55
N ARG A 160 -13.14 7.84 -11.73
CA ARG A 160 -11.96 8.35 -11.04
C ARG A 160 -10.85 8.77 -12.02
N GLN A 161 -10.64 8.00 -13.09
CA GLN A 161 -9.63 8.32 -14.10
C GLN A 161 -9.98 9.58 -14.91
N LEU A 162 -11.27 9.85 -15.12
CA LEU A 162 -11.77 11.02 -15.84
C LEU A 162 -11.98 12.25 -14.94
N GLY A 163 -11.84 12.12 -13.61
CA GLY A 163 -12.10 13.21 -12.66
C GLY A 163 -13.59 13.49 -12.47
N CYS A 164 -14.43 12.47 -12.60
CA CYS A 164 -15.90 12.55 -12.56
C CYS A 164 -16.51 12.06 -11.24
N GLY A 165 -15.68 11.71 -10.25
CA GLY A 165 -16.10 11.16 -8.95
C GLY A 165 -15.00 10.32 -8.32
#